data_AF-A0A4S2AE48-F1
#
_entry.id   AF-A0A4S2AE48-F1
#
_cell.length_a   1.000
_cell.length_b   1.000
_cell.length_c   1.000
_cell.angle_alpha   90.00
_cell.angle_beta   90.00
_cell.angle_gamma   90.00
#
_symmetry.space_group_name_H-M   'P 1'
#
loop_
_entity.id
_entity.type
_entity.pdbx_description
1 polymer ?
#
loop_
_entity_poly.entity_id
_entity_poly.type
_entity_poly.pdbx_seq_one_letter_code
_entity_poly.pdbx_strand_id
1 'polypeptide(L)'
;MERLTERAEIDKCPGIWVKEGFANEGNKTWFNGYDEGYSAINKCADYEDLEEQSKLLKLPCAVGDTVYVLRLDNAAYMINNEKVWEIVEDKFEIFHFDSIGKTVFLTREEAEAALKEL
;
A
#
# COMPACT_ATOMS: atom_id res chain seq x y z
N MET A 1 -8.93 -3.50 8.62
CA MET A 1 -8.86 -2.39 9.59
C MET A 1 -10.20 -2.32 10.31
N GLU A 2 -10.27 -1.74 11.51
CA GLU A 2 -11.56 -1.43 12.12
C GLU A 2 -12.18 -0.22 11.41
N ARG A 3 -13.45 -0.32 10.97
CA ARG A 3 -14.17 0.78 10.33
C ARG A 3 -14.60 1.80 11.38
N LEU A 4 -14.25 3.07 11.19
CA LEU A 4 -14.55 4.16 12.12
C LEU A 4 -15.64 5.09 11.60
N THR A 5 -15.96 5.06 10.30
CA THR A 5 -16.95 5.95 9.69
C THR A 5 -18.18 5.23 9.14
N GLU A 6 -19.35 5.85 9.31
CA GLU A 6 -20.63 5.35 8.78
C GLU A 6 -21.41 6.51 8.14
N ARG A 7 -21.67 6.43 6.84
CA ARG A 7 -22.47 7.42 6.12
C ARG A 7 -23.95 7.25 6.46
N ALA A 8 -24.63 8.36 6.77
CA ALA A 8 -26.07 8.38 7.00
C ALA A 8 -26.70 9.68 6.49
N GLU A 9 -28.02 9.74 6.50
CA GLU A 9 -28.80 10.94 6.20
C GLU A 9 -29.80 11.18 7.33
N ILE A 10 -29.78 12.38 7.92
CA ILE A 10 -30.69 12.79 8.99
C ILE A 10 -31.44 14.04 8.49
N ASP A 11 -32.77 13.99 8.47
CA ASP A 11 -33.61 15.11 8.03
C ASP A 11 -33.19 15.70 6.66
N LYS A 12 -32.85 14.84 5.69
CA LYS A 12 -32.37 15.19 4.34
C LYS A 12 -31.00 15.89 4.31
N CYS A 13 -30.24 15.82 5.40
CA CYS A 13 -28.86 16.28 5.46
C CYS A 13 -27.92 15.07 5.45
N PRO A 14 -27.09 14.89 4.40
CA PRO A 14 -26.08 13.84 4.40
C PRO A 14 -25.00 14.15 5.43
N GLY A 15 -24.55 13.12 6.11
CA GLY A 15 -23.51 13.22 7.12
C GLY A 15 -22.84 11.89 7.40
N ILE A 16 -21.90 11.92 8.32
CA ILE A 16 -21.04 10.80 8.67
C ILE A 16 -20.96 10.71 10.17
N TRP A 17 -21.28 9.52 10.68
CA TRP A 17 -21.00 9.16 12.07
C TRP A 17 -19.56 8.68 12.20
N VAL A 18 -18.83 9.22 13.18
CA VAL A 18 -17.45 8.83 13.49
C VAL A 18 -17.40 8.22 14.88
N LYS A 19 -16.83 7.02 15.01
CA LYS A 19 -16.66 6.35 16.31
C LYS A 19 -15.63 7.11 17.17
N GLU A 20 -15.98 7.45 18.40
CA GLU A 20 -15.05 8.11 19.34
C GLU A 20 -14.14 7.11 20.06
N GLY A 21 -12.86 7.48 20.23
CA GLY A 21 -11.84 6.64 20.86
C GLY A 21 -11.50 6.97 22.32
N PHE A 22 -12.06 8.03 22.90
CA PHE A 22 -11.74 8.44 24.27
C PHE A 22 -12.89 8.19 25.25
N ALA A 23 -12.60 7.38 26.27
CA ALA A 23 -13.36 7.12 27.50
C ALA A 23 -14.74 6.44 27.41
N ASN A 24 -15.45 6.45 26.29
CA ASN A 24 -16.76 5.79 26.16
C ASN A 24 -16.85 4.96 24.87
N GLU A 25 -16.49 3.68 24.93
CA GLU A 25 -16.68 2.73 23.83
C GLU A 25 -18.16 2.69 23.43
N GLY A 26 -18.52 3.35 22.33
CA GLY A 26 -19.88 3.32 21.77
C GLY A 26 -20.46 4.67 21.34
N ASN A 27 -19.85 5.80 21.75
CA ASN A 27 -20.29 7.11 21.28
C ASN A 27 -19.85 7.36 19.84
N LYS A 28 -20.72 8.05 19.08
CA LYS A 28 -20.45 8.50 17.71
C LYS A 28 -20.68 10.01 17.62
N THR A 29 -19.77 10.72 16.96
CA THR A 29 -19.94 12.13 16.61
C THR A 29 -20.55 12.24 15.22
N TRP A 30 -21.52 13.13 15.03
CA TRP A 30 -22.11 13.44 13.72
C TRP A 30 -21.36 14.58 13.04
N PHE A 31 -20.92 14.37 11.80
CA PHE A 31 -20.39 15.41 10.92
C PHE A 31 -21.29 15.54 9.70
N ASN A 32 -21.83 16.73 9.45
CA ASN A 32 -22.65 17.04 8.28
C ASN A 32 -21.95 18.04 7.35
N GLY A 33 -22.51 18.27 6.16
CA GLY A 33 -21.93 19.14 5.13
C GLY A 33 -21.66 20.61 5.52
N TYR A 34 -22.08 21.07 6.70
CA TYR A 34 -21.82 22.40 7.24
C TYR A 34 -20.66 22.44 8.25
N ASP A 35 -20.19 21.28 8.70
CA ASP A 35 -19.09 21.19 9.67
C ASP A 35 -17.73 21.28 8.96
N GLU A 36 -16.81 22.09 9.50
CA GLU A 36 -15.45 22.25 8.94
C GLU A 36 -14.70 20.92 8.82
N GLY A 37 -15.00 19.96 9.72
CA GLY A 37 -14.42 18.62 9.71
C GLY A 37 -14.99 17.67 8.66
N TYR A 38 -16.15 17.98 8.06
CA TYR A 38 -16.87 17.05 7.18
C TYR A 38 -16.05 16.62 5.95
N SER A 39 -15.32 17.56 5.33
CA SER A 39 -14.51 17.22 4.16
C SER A 39 -13.39 16.23 4.49
N ALA A 40 -12.78 16.33 5.68
CA ALA A 40 -11.74 15.41 6.12
C ALA A 40 -12.35 14.03 6.44
N ILE A 41 -13.45 14.01 7.18
CA ILE A 41 -14.15 12.78 7.56
C ILE A 41 -14.71 12.05 6.33
N ASN A 42 -15.24 12.75 5.34
CA ASN A 42 -15.72 12.12 4.11
C ASN A 42 -14.60 11.47 3.30
N LYS A 43 -13.41 12.09 3.24
CA LYS A 43 -12.23 11.44 2.65
C LYS A 43 -11.80 10.19 3.43
N CYS A 44 -11.88 10.21 4.76
CA CYS A 44 -11.60 9.03 5.57
C CYS A 44 -12.57 7.89 5.24
N ALA A 45 -13.86 8.18 5.12
CA ALA A 45 -14.86 7.19 4.72
C ALA A 45 -14.59 6.62 3.31
N ASP A 46 -14.17 7.45 2.35
CA ASP A 46 -13.74 7.00 1.02
C ASP A 46 -12.53 6.05 1.10
N TYR A 47 -11.55 6.33 1.96
CA TYR A 47 -10.38 5.47 2.14
C TYR A 47 -10.73 4.13 2.80
N GLU A 48 -11.62 4.13 3.80
CA GLU A 48 -12.12 2.88 4.41
C GLU A 48 -12.82 2.02 3.36
N ASP A 49 -13.67 2.61 2.50
CA ASP A 49 -14.32 1.88 1.42
C ASP A 49 -13.31 1.32 0.38
N LEU A 50 -12.26 2.09 0.04
CA LEU A 50 -11.21 1.64 -0.86
C LEU A 50 -10.38 0.50 -0.26
N GLU A 51 -10.11 0.55 1.04
CA GLU A 51 -9.39 -0.51 1.74
C GLU A 51 -10.23 -1.80 1.83
N GLU A 52 -11.52 -1.70 2.16
CA GLU A 52 -12.45 -2.84 2.16
C GLU A 52 -12.63 -3.47 0.77
N GLN A 53 -12.54 -2.66 -0.29
CA GLN A 53 -12.57 -3.13 -1.67
C GLN A 53 -11.21 -3.65 -2.18
N SER A 54 -10.17 -3.69 -1.34
CA SER A 54 -8.79 -4.04 -1.72
C SER A 54 -8.22 -3.17 -2.86
N LYS A 55 -8.68 -1.92 -2.98
CA LYS A 55 -8.20 -0.93 -3.96
C LYS A 55 -7.09 -0.03 -3.40
N LEU A 56 -6.90 -0.03 -2.08
CA LEU A 56 -5.80 0.69 -1.43
C LEU A 56 -4.56 -0.22 -1.36
N LEU A 57 -3.49 0.17 -2.03
CA LEU A 57 -2.24 -0.58 -2.05
C LEU A 57 -1.25 0.04 -1.07
N LYS A 58 -0.84 -0.73 -0.06
CA LYS A 58 0.25 -0.33 0.84
C LYS A 58 1.58 -0.72 0.20
N LEU A 59 2.32 0.29 -0.25
CA LEU A 59 3.67 0.09 -0.79
C LEU A 59 4.64 -0.23 0.34
N PRO A 60 5.62 -1.13 0.10
CA PRO A 60 6.64 -1.46 1.09
C PRO A 60 7.70 -0.35 1.27
N CYS A 61 7.84 0.54 0.28
CA CYS A 61 8.73 1.70 0.28
C CYS A 61 8.15 2.83 -0.59
N ALA A 62 8.75 4.01 -0.56
CA ALA A 62 8.33 5.13 -1.40
C ALA A 62 8.82 4.98 -2.85
N VAL A 63 8.07 5.53 -3.80
CA VAL A 63 8.52 5.62 -5.19
C VAL A 63 9.80 6.46 -5.25
N GLY A 64 10.85 5.92 -5.88
CA GLY A 64 12.18 6.52 -5.93
C GLY A 64 13.14 6.06 -4.82
N ASP A 65 12.68 5.24 -3.87
CA ASP A 65 13.59 4.58 -2.92
C ASP A 65 14.48 3.57 -3.65
N THR A 66 15.63 3.29 -3.07
CA THR A 66 16.56 2.30 -3.60
C THR A 66 16.05 0.89 -3.29
N VAL A 67 16.02 0.03 -4.30
CA VAL A 67 15.65 -1.38 -4.23
C VAL A 67 16.68 -2.23 -4.95
N TYR A 68 16.69 -3.53 -4.66
CA TYR A 68 17.59 -4.50 -5.27
C TYR A 68 16.80 -5.47 -6.14
N VAL A 69 17.18 -5.59 -7.41
CA VAL A 69 16.45 -6.37 -8.40
C VAL A 69 17.28 -7.54 -8.88
N LEU A 70 16.70 -8.75 -8.87
CA LEU A 70 17.25 -9.93 -9.53
C LEU A 70 16.97 -9.85 -11.03
N ARG A 71 18.04 -9.70 -11.82
CA ARG A 71 17.98 -9.64 -13.29
C ARG A 71 18.76 -10.81 -13.88
N LEU A 72 18.24 -11.37 -14.98
CA LEU A 72 18.95 -12.41 -15.71
C LEU A 72 20.05 -11.75 -16.56
N ASP A 73 21.29 -12.18 -16.38
CA ASP A 73 22.40 -11.80 -17.24
C ASP A 73 22.28 -12.56 -18.56
N ASN A 74 21.68 -11.89 -19.54
CA ASN A 74 21.47 -12.43 -20.87
C ASN A 74 22.79 -12.70 -21.61
N ALA A 75 23.86 -11.93 -21.34
CA ALA A 75 25.14 -12.16 -22.00
C ALA A 75 25.77 -13.46 -21.49
N ALA A 76 25.82 -13.65 -20.17
CA ALA A 76 26.29 -14.89 -19.57
C ALA A 76 25.44 -16.10 -20.01
N TYR A 77 24.11 -15.93 -20.06
CA TYR A 77 23.20 -16.98 -20.54
C TYR A 77 23.47 -17.36 -22.00
N MET A 78 23.68 -16.41 -22.90
CA MET A 78 23.95 -16.71 -24.31
C MET A 78 25.30 -17.39 -24.54
N ILE A 79 26.30 -17.14 -23.69
CA ILE A 79 27.65 -17.70 -23.85
C ILE A 79 27.70 -19.14 -23.30
N ASN A 80 27.17 -19.36 -22.10
CA ASN A 80 27.32 -20.64 -21.38
C ASN A 80 26.04 -21.48 -21.33
N ASN A 81 24.90 -20.95 -21.80
CA ASN A 81 23.57 -21.54 -21.65
C ASN A 81 23.15 -21.80 -20.19
N GLU A 82 23.81 -21.14 -19.24
CA GLU A 82 23.53 -21.20 -17.81
C GLU A 82 22.80 -19.94 -17.36
N LYS A 83 21.70 -20.10 -16.62
CA LYS A 83 20.96 -18.94 -16.06
C LYS A 83 21.80 -18.31 -14.96
N VAL A 84 22.46 -17.22 -15.30
CA VAL A 84 23.18 -16.39 -14.34
C VAL A 84 22.27 -15.22 -13.95
N TRP A 85 22.05 -15.08 -12.65
CA TRP A 85 21.30 -13.97 -12.08
C TRP A 85 22.28 -12.97 -11.46
N GLU A 86 22.03 -11.70 -11.68
CA GLU A 86 22.73 -10.59 -11.05
C GLU A 86 21.79 -9.79 -10.15
N ILE A 87 22.33 -9.24 -9.06
CA ILE A 87 21.63 -8.30 -8.19
C ILE A 87 22.04 -6.90 -8.61
N VAL A 88 21.07 -6.09 -9.02
CA VAL A 88 21.28 -4.71 -9.46
C VAL A 88 20.56 -3.76 -8.52
N GLU A 89 21.22 -2.66 -8.16
CA GLU A 89 20.57 -1.55 -7.47
C GLU A 89 19.73 -0.76 -8.47
N ASP A 90 18.46 -0.57 -8.16
CA ASP A 90 17.51 0.17 -8.99
C ASP A 90 16.63 1.10 -8.14
N LYS A 91 15.84 1.94 -8.81
CA LYS A 91 14.88 2.81 -8.17
C LYS A 91 13.49 2.17 -8.17
N PHE A 92 12.80 2.27 -7.04
CA PHE A 92 11.45 1.73 -6.94
C PHE A 92 10.50 2.56 -7.82
N GLU A 93 9.80 1.88 -8.72
CA GLU A 93 8.94 2.47 -9.74
C GLU A 93 7.66 1.64 -9.88
N ILE A 94 6.65 2.19 -10.56
CA ILE A 94 5.30 1.60 -10.62
C ILE A 94 5.31 0.18 -11.20
N PHE A 95 6.17 -0.08 -12.19
CA PHE A 95 6.28 -1.41 -12.82
C PHE A 95 6.93 -2.47 -11.91
N HIS A 96 7.55 -2.07 -10.79
CA HIS A 96 8.09 -3.01 -9.81
C HIS A 96 7.01 -3.61 -8.90
N PHE A 97 5.78 -3.06 -8.91
CA PHE A 97 4.73 -3.39 -7.95
C PHE A 97 4.42 -4.90 -7.86
N ASP A 98 4.25 -5.55 -9.02
CA ASP A 98 3.89 -6.98 -9.08
C ASP A 98 5.08 -7.93 -8.82
N SER A 99 6.29 -7.36 -8.77
CA SER A 99 7.56 -8.07 -8.63
C SER A 99 8.19 -7.94 -7.24
N ILE A 100 7.60 -7.14 -6.35
CA ILE A 100 7.99 -7.04 -4.94
C ILE A 100 7.99 -8.44 -4.30
N GLY A 101 9.07 -8.79 -3.63
CA GLY A 101 9.23 -10.07 -2.93
C GLY A 101 9.43 -11.28 -3.85
N LYS A 102 9.43 -11.09 -5.17
CA LYS A 102 9.74 -12.14 -6.17
C LYS A 102 11.11 -11.89 -6.78
N THR A 103 11.28 -10.72 -7.39
CA THR A 103 12.52 -10.29 -8.02
C THR A 103 12.97 -8.91 -7.57
N VAL A 104 12.16 -8.17 -6.81
CA VAL A 104 12.49 -6.86 -6.24
C VAL A 104 12.48 -6.94 -4.72
N PHE A 105 13.56 -6.49 -4.09
CA PHE A 105 13.79 -6.57 -2.64
C PHE A 105 14.16 -5.19 -2.09
N LEU A 106 13.82 -4.93 -0.82
CA LEU A 106 14.14 -3.66 -0.17
C LEU A 106 15.60 -3.59 0.27
N THR A 107 16.17 -4.74 0.60
CA THR A 107 17.56 -4.85 1.05
C THR A 107 18.37 -5.77 0.15
N ARG A 108 19.68 -5.56 0.13
CA ARG A 108 20.59 -6.39 -0.66
C ARG A 108 20.65 -7.80 -0.07
N GLU A 109 20.64 -7.90 1.25
CA GLU A 109 20.69 -9.15 1.99
C GLU A 109 19.50 -10.06 1.66
N GLU A 110 18.29 -9.49 1.54
CA GLU A 110 17.09 -10.24 1.09
C GLU A 110 17.25 -10.74 -0.35
N ALA A 111 17.78 -9.91 -1.25
CA ALA A 111 18.03 -10.31 -2.64
C ALA A 111 19.08 -11.44 -2.72
N GLU A 112 20.15 -11.35 -1.93
CA GLU A 112 21.20 -12.38 -1.84
C GLU A 112 20.69 -13.68 -1.24
N ALA A 113 19.79 -13.62 -0.25
CA ALA A 113 19.13 -14.80 0.30
C ALA A 113 18.22 -15.46 -0.74
N ALA A 114 17.38 -14.69 -1.43
CA ALA A 114 16.50 -15.21 -2.46
C ALA A 114 17.28 -15.81 -3.65
N LEU A 115 18.42 -15.23 -4.02
CA LEU A 115 19.28 -15.76 -5.08
C LEU A 115 19.89 -17.12 -4.73
N LYS A 116 20.15 -17.41 -3.45
CA LYS A 116 20.70 -18.71 -3.01
C LYS A 116 19.66 -19.84 -3.03
N GLU A 117 18.37 -19.50 -3.03
CA GLU A 117 17.27 -20.47 -3.04
C GLU A 117 16.78 -20.82 -4.46
N LEU A 118 17.29 -20.12 -5.49
CA LEU A 118 16.99 -20.32 -6.92
C LEU A 118 17.81 -21.46 -7.55
#